data_AF-A0A2H5YNQ9-F1
#
_entry.id   AF-A0A2H5YNQ9-F1
#
_cell.length_a   1.000
_cell.length_b   1.000
_cell.length_c   1.000
_cell.angle_alpha   90.00
_cell.angle_beta   90.00
_cell.angle_gamma   90.00
#
_symmetry.space_group_name_H-M   'P 1'
#
loop_
_entity.id
_entity.type
_entity.pdbx_description
1 polymer ?
#
loop_
_entity_poly.entity_id
_entity_poly.type
_entity_poly.pdbx_seq_one_letter_code
_entity_poly.pdbx_strand_id
1 'polypeptide(L)'
;MPPSLKRPRPPPSGPYHPHDPEAFRTALRQFNSWRFWDCHETLEEVWREERTSLAGFYQGLIKAAAGFHHLNRGNYRGTVIMLKGALQLLEPFRPRCLGVDVEGLVRAVERCLEQLQALGPSRLQEFDRTLVPTIDYREEESSGA
;
A
#
# COMPACT_ATOMS: atom_id res chain seq x y z
N MET A 1 -8.58 -13.24 11.10
CA MET A 1 -7.99 -12.53 9.95
C MET A 1 -8.49 -13.18 8.68
N PRO A 2 -8.89 -12.43 7.64
CA PRO A 2 -9.16 -13.03 6.34
C PRO A 2 -7.89 -13.74 5.84
N PRO A 3 -8.03 -14.83 5.07
CA PRO A 3 -6.88 -15.56 4.60
C PRO A 3 -6.04 -14.65 3.68
N SER A 4 -4.72 -14.65 3.89
CA SER A 4 -3.78 -14.02 2.96
C SER A 4 -4.07 -14.51 1.55
N LEU A 5 -4.41 -13.59 0.64
CA LEU A 5 -4.80 -13.96 -0.71
C LEU A 5 -3.57 -14.42 -1.49
N LYS A 6 -3.60 -15.68 -1.96
CA LYS A 6 -2.55 -16.23 -2.84
C LYS A 6 -2.57 -15.60 -4.24
N ARG A 7 -3.72 -15.05 -4.65
CA ARG A 7 -3.94 -14.33 -5.91
C ARG A 7 -4.96 -13.21 -5.65
N PRO A 8 -4.61 -11.94 -5.94
CA PRO A 8 -5.56 -10.85 -5.82
C PRO A 8 -6.66 -11.00 -6.87
N ARG A 9 -7.88 -10.62 -6.51
CA ARG A 9 -9.03 -10.54 -7.41
C ARG A 9 -9.24 -9.08 -7.78
N PRO A 10 -9.79 -8.77 -8.96
CA PRO A 10 -10.16 -7.41 -9.31
C PRO A 10 -11.15 -6.83 -8.27
N PRO A 11 -11.27 -5.50 -8.18
CA PRO A 11 -12.23 -4.85 -7.30
C PRO A 11 -13.66 -5.38 -7.51
N PRO A 12 -14.53 -5.32 -6.48
CA PRO A 12 -15.92 -5.75 -6.60
C PRO A 12 -16.66 -4.97 -7.70
N SER A 13 -17.66 -5.60 -8.32
CA SER A 13 -18.58 -4.90 -9.21
C SER A 13 -19.55 -4.02 -8.40
N GLY A 14 -19.75 -2.78 -8.82
CA GLY A 14 -20.63 -1.81 -8.15
C GLY A 14 -19.89 -0.82 -7.25
N PRO A 15 -20.60 0.12 -6.59
CA PRO A 15 -19.98 1.07 -5.68
C PRO A 15 -19.47 0.34 -4.43
N TYR A 16 -18.28 0.71 -3.98
CA TYR A 16 -17.69 0.19 -2.76
C TYR A 16 -16.99 1.31 -2.00
N HIS A 17 -17.14 1.27 -0.68
CA HIS A 17 -16.54 2.22 0.25
C HIS A 17 -15.80 1.46 1.33
N PRO A 18 -14.79 2.06 1.98
CA PRO A 18 -14.21 1.46 3.17
C PRO A 18 -15.32 1.31 4.22
N HIS A 19 -15.42 0.17 4.90
CA HIS A 19 -16.38 0.01 5.99
C HIS A 19 -16.06 0.94 7.17
N ASP A 20 -14.78 1.30 7.34
CA ASP A 20 -14.33 2.39 8.21
C ASP A 20 -13.55 3.45 7.39
N PRO A 21 -14.26 4.46 6.85
CA PRO A 21 -13.64 5.54 6.07
C PRO A 21 -12.65 6.38 6.88
N GLU A 22 -12.87 6.56 8.19
CA GLU A 22 -12.00 7.41 9.00
C GLU A 22 -10.69 6.73 9.38
N ALA A 23 -10.74 5.44 9.74
CA ALA A 23 -9.54 4.63 9.92
C ALA A 23 -8.75 4.57 8.61
N PHE A 24 -9.42 4.38 7.47
CA PHE A 24 -8.77 4.39 6.16
C PHE A 24 -8.05 5.72 5.89
N ARG A 25 -8.72 6.87 6.05
CA ARG A 25 -8.08 8.19 5.90
C ARG A 25 -6.93 8.40 6.88
N THR A 26 -7.08 7.92 8.12
CA THR A 26 -6.03 7.98 9.14
C THR A 26 -4.79 7.20 8.70
N ALA A 27 -4.96 6.00 8.16
CA ALA A 27 -3.87 5.21 7.60
C ALA A 27 -3.14 5.93 6.47
N LEU A 28 -3.87 6.55 5.54
CA LEU A 28 -3.25 7.30 4.44
C LEU A 28 -2.43 8.48 4.96
N ARG A 29 -2.94 9.22 5.96
CA ARG A 29 -2.17 10.28 6.64
C ARG A 29 -0.94 9.74 7.36
N GLN A 30 -1.05 8.60 8.05
CA GLN A 30 0.10 7.96 8.71
C GLN A 30 1.17 7.57 7.69
N PHE A 31 0.79 6.98 6.54
CA PHE A 31 1.71 6.66 5.45
C PHE A 31 2.45 7.91 4.96
N ASN A 32 1.71 8.96 4.65
CA ASN A 32 2.26 10.21 4.10
C ASN A 32 3.13 10.97 5.12
N SER A 33 2.95 10.72 6.42
CA SER A 33 3.79 11.24 7.50
C SER A 33 4.90 10.29 7.94
N TRP A 34 5.26 9.29 7.12
CA TRP A 34 6.34 8.31 7.40
C TRP A 34 6.11 7.42 8.64
N ARG A 35 4.89 7.41 9.18
CA ARG A 35 4.47 6.55 10.30
C ARG A 35 3.98 5.20 9.77
N PHE A 36 4.89 4.49 9.10
CA PHE A 36 4.54 3.28 8.37
C PHE A 36 4.07 2.12 9.25
N TRP A 37 4.56 2.02 10.49
CA TRP A 37 4.06 1.03 11.44
C TRP A 37 2.63 1.33 11.89
N ASP A 38 2.35 2.59 12.25
CA ASP A 38 0.99 2.99 12.62
C ASP A 38 0.01 2.77 11.46
N CYS A 39 0.42 3.10 10.23
CA CYS A 39 -0.33 2.81 9.01
C CYS A 39 -0.62 1.32 8.84
N HIS A 40 0.38 0.46 9.06
CA HIS A 40 0.21 -0.99 9.03
C HIS A 40 -0.86 -1.44 10.03
N GLU A 41 -0.76 -1.02 11.29
CA GLU A 41 -1.70 -1.42 12.34
C GLU A 41 -3.13 -0.94 12.05
N THR A 42 -3.28 0.34 11.67
CA THR A 42 -4.61 0.90 11.34
C THR A 42 -5.23 0.22 10.13
N LEU A 43 -4.45 -0.09 9.07
CA LEU A 43 -4.97 -0.84 7.93
C LEU A 43 -5.26 -2.30 8.26
N GLU A 44 -4.53 -2.92 9.18
CA GLU A 44 -4.84 -4.30 9.60
C GLU A 44 -6.21 -4.39 10.27
N GLU A 45 -6.60 -3.40 11.07
CA GLU A 45 -7.92 -3.33 11.69
C GLU A 45 -9.02 -3.28 10.63
N VAL A 46 -8.89 -2.36 9.66
CA VAL A 46 -9.78 -2.26 8.49
C VAL A 46 -9.80 -3.60 7.72
N TRP A 47 -8.63 -4.14 7.39
CA TRP A 47 -8.52 -5.37 6.62
C TRP A 47 -9.15 -6.58 7.33
N ARG A 48 -9.12 -6.67 8.67
CA ARG A 48 -9.68 -7.79 9.44
C ARG A 48 -11.19 -7.95 9.22
N GLU A 49 -11.90 -6.87 8.94
CA GLU A 49 -13.35 -6.87 8.71
C GLU A 49 -13.71 -7.07 7.23
N GLU A 50 -12.77 -6.82 6.31
CA GLU A 50 -13.01 -6.92 4.87
C GLU A 50 -13.27 -8.39 4.43
N ARG A 51 -14.31 -8.58 3.62
CA ARG A 51 -14.77 -9.89 3.11
C ARG A 51 -14.89 -9.95 1.59
N THR A 52 -14.72 -8.83 0.91
CA THR A 52 -14.75 -8.71 -0.55
C THR A 52 -13.35 -8.88 -1.15
N SER A 53 -13.24 -8.70 -2.47
CA SER A 53 -11.92 -8.67 -3.14
C SER A 53 -11.05 -7.48 -2.71
N LEU A 54 -11.61 -6.43 -2.08
CA LEU A 54 -10.84 -5.31 -1.50
C LEU A 54 -9.86 -5.75 -0.41
N ALA A 55 -10.03 -6.95 0.16
CA ALA A 55 -9.04 -7.52 1.07
C ALA A 55 -7.64 -7.56 0.44
N GLY A 56 -7.55 -7.77 -0.89
CA GLY A 56 -6.28 -7.71 -1.62
C GLY A 56 -5.69 -6.31 -1.69
N PHE A 57 -6.54 -5.29 -1.86
CA PHE A 57 -6.12 -3.89 -1.91
C PHE A 57 -5.53 -3.44 -0.57
N TYR A 58 -6.25 -3.65 0.54
CA TYR A 58 -5.74 -3.32 1.87
C TYR A 58 -4.46 -4.10 2.19
N GLN A 59 -4.40 -5.40 1.87
CA GLN A 59 -3.19 -6.18 2.08
C GLN A 59 -2.01 -5.66 1.24
N GLY A 60 -2.27 -5.11 0.05
CA GLY A 60 -1.27 -4.41 -0.76
C GLY A 60 -0.72 -3.16 -0.07
N LEU A 61 -1.59 -2.30 0.46
CA LEU A 61 -1.20 -1.09 1.21
C LEU A 61 -0.45 -1.44 2.51
N ILE A 62 -0.92 -2.45 3.25
CA ILE A 62 -0.26 -2.98 4.46
C ILE A 62 1.17 -3.41 4.13
N LYS A 63 1.37 -4.15 3.02
CA LYS A 63 2.71 -4.56 2.59
C LYS A 63 3.58 -3.38 2.14
N ALA A 64 3.01 -2.38 1.48
CA ALA A 64 3.75 -1.16 1.13
C ALA A 64 4.26 -0.48 2.41
N ALA A 65 3.38 -0.28 3.40
CA ALA A 65 3.73 0.30 4.69
C ALA A 65 4.81 -0.54 5.42
N ALA A 66 4.63 -1.86 5.53
CA ALA A 66 5.62 -2.74 6.12
C ALA A 66 6.98 -2.70 5.40
N GLY A 67 6.97 -2.60 4.06
CA GLY A 67 8.18 -2.45 3.25
C GLY A 67 8.97 -1.18 3.57
N PHE A 68 8.30 -0.03 3.64
CA PHE A 68 8.95 1.22 4.00
C PHE A 68 9.33 1.31 5.50
N HIS A 69 8.61 0.62 6.38
CA HIS A 69 9.04 0.42 7.76
C HIS A 69 10.36 -0.39 7.83
N HIS A 70 10.49 -1.47 7.05
CA HIS A 70 11.74 -2.22 6.94
C HIS A 70 12.89 -1.39 6.37
N LEU A 71 12.60 -0.53 5.39
CA LEU A 71 13.59 0.39 4.83
C LEU A 71 14.13 1.34 5.91
N ASN A 72 13.25 1.91 6.73
CA ASN A 72 13.65 2.77 7.86
C ASN A 72 14.58 2.08 8.86
N ARG A 73 14.48 0.75 8.98
CA ARG A 73 15.30 -0.07 9.89
C ARG A 73 16.55 -0.65 9.23
N GLY A 74 16.85 -0.28 7.99
CA GLY A 74 17.99 -0.83 7.25
C GLY A 74 17.83 -2.31 6.87
N ASN A 75 16.61 -2.84 6.83
CA ASN A 75 16.36 -4.24 6.47
C ASN A 75 16.09 -4.36 4.96
N TYR A 76 17.16 -4.56 4.18
CA TYR A 76 17.07 -4.72 2.72
C TYR A 76 16.14 -5.86 2.31
N ARG A 77 16.34 -7.05 2.87
CA ARG A 77 15.58 -8.25 2.49
C ARG A 77 14.09 -8.08 2.79
N GLY A 78 13.76 -7.56 3.98
CA GLY A 78 12.39 -7.26 4.38
C GLY A 78 11.73 -6.24 3.46
N THR A 79 12.45 -5.16 3.13
CA THR A 79 11.98 -4.12 2.20
C THR A 79 11.61 -4.71 0.85
N VAL A 80 12.54 -5.43 0.21
CA VAL A 80 12.32 -5.99 -1.14
C VAL A 80 11.17 -7.01 -1.17
N ILE A 81 11.08 -7.89 -0.17
CA ILE A 81 10.01 -8.90 -0.10
C ILE A 81 8.64 -8.23 0.03
N MET A 82 8.52 -7.25 0.93
CA MET A 82 7.23 -6.60 1.18
C MET A 82 6.80 -5.73 0.00
N LEU A 83 7.70 -4.91 -0.55
CA LEU A 83 7.37 -4.05 -1.69
C LEU A 83 7.01 -4.85 -2.94
N LYS A 84 7.72 -5.96 -3.26
CA LYS A 84 7.30 -6.85 -4.36
C LYS A 84 5.93 -7.48 -4.12
N GLY A 85 5.66 -7.88 -2.88
CA GLY A 85 4.35 -8.40 -2.50
C GLY A 85 3.25 -7.34 -2.59
N ALA A 86 3.55 -6.08 -2.30
CA ALA A 86 2.62 -4.96 -2.46
C ALA A 86 2.26 -4.77 -3.94
N LEU A 87 3.25 -4.75 -4.84
CA LEU A 87 3.03 -4.63 -6.28
C LEU A 87 2.09 -5.72 -6.81
N GLN A 88 2.37 -6.97 -6.44
CA GLN A 88 1.55 -8.11 -6.87
C GLN A 88 0.08 -7.94 -6.45
N LEU A 89 -0.16 -7.46 -5.23
CA LEU A 89 -1.50 -7.31 -4.68
C LEU A 89 -2.25 -6.09 -5.22
N LEU A 90 -1.54 -4.99 -5.49
CA LEU A 90 -2.14 -3.74 -5.96
C LEU A 90 -2.44 -3.73 -7.46
N GLU A 91 -1.78 -4.57 -8.26
CA GLU A 91 -1.91 -4.59 -9.71
C GLU A 91 -3.37 -4.64 -10.22
N PRO A 92 -4.29 -5.46 -9.68
CA PRO A 92 -5.67 -5.51 -10.19
C PRO A 92 -6.53 -4.30 -9.83
N PHE A 93 -6.03 -3.38 -8.99
CA PHE A 93 -6.76 -2.22 -8.48
C PHE A 93 -6.36 -0.92 -9.18
N ARG A 94 -5.52 -0.99 -10.22
CA ARG A 94 -5.21 0.14 -11.10
C ARG A 94 -6.45 0.59 -11.90
N PRO A 95 -6.52 1.88 -12.29
CA PRO A 95 -5.61 2.96 -11.91
C PRO A 95 -5.96 3.60 -10.56
N ARG A 96 -7.21 3.47 -10.09
CA ARG A 96 -7.70 4.06 -8.85
C ARG A 96 -8.66 3.09 -8.16
N CYS A 97 -8.55 3.01 -6.84
CA CYS A 97 -9.41 2.17 -6.01
C CYS A 97 -9.61 2.88 -4.67
N LEU A 98 -10.87 2.98 -4.20
CA LEU A 98 -11.21 3.67 -2.95
C LEU A 98 -10.61 5.09 -2.89
N GLY A 99 -10.63 5.83 -4.00
CA GLY A 99 -10.06 7.17 -4.08
C GLY A 99 -8.52 7.24 -4.10
N VAL A 100 -7.78 6.14 -3.97
CA VAL A 100 -6.30 6.10 -4.00
C VAL A 100 -5.77 5.99 -5.43
N ASP A 101 -4.81 6.84 -5.81
CA ASP A 101 -4.04 6.67 -7.07
C ASP A 101 -3.13 5.43 -7.00
N VAL A 102 -3.68 4.28 -7.41
CA VAL A 102 -2.96 3.00 -7.41
C VAL A 102 -1.89 2.98 -8.49
N GLU A 103 -2.16 3.58 -9.65
CA GLU A 103 -1.18 3.70 -10.73
C GLU A 103 0.07 4.47 -10.26
N GLY A 104 -0.14 5.64 -9.66
CA GLY A 104 0.94 6.47 -9.12
C GLY A 104 1.74 5.77 -8.03
N LEU A 105 1.05 5.13 -7.08
CA LEU A 105 1.67 4.38 -5.99
C LEU A 105 2.52 3.22 -6.52
N VAL A 106 1.98 2.41 -7.43
CA VAL A 106 2.72 1.28 -7.99
C VAL A 106 3.97 1.74 -8.73
N ARG A 107 3.86 2.73 -9.62
CA ARG A 107 5.04 3.26 -10.34
C ARG A 107 6.11 3.77 -9.40
N ALA A 108 5.73 4.39 -8.28
CA ALA A 108 6.69 4.86 -7.30
C ALA A 108 7.37 3.71 -6.55
N VAL A 109 6.63 2.67 -6.18
CA VAL A 109 7.20 1.46 -5.56
C VAL A 109 8.13 0.71 -6.53
N GLU A 110 7.80 0.66 -7.81
CA GLU A 110 8.68 0.11 -8.87
C GLU A 110 10.02 0.86 -8.91
N ARG A 111 10.00 2.21 -8.96
CA ARG A 111 11.22 3.04 -8.91
C ARG A 111 12.04 2.80 -7.65
N CYS A 112 11.39 2.64 -6.49
CA CYS A 112 12.09 2.29 -5.25
C CYS A 112 12.80 0.94 -5.38
N LEU A 113 12.14 -0.08 -5.92
CA LEU A 113 12.72 -1.41 -6.11
C LEU A 113 13.89 -1.40 -7.10
N GLU A 114 13.81 -0.63 -8.18
CA GLU A 114 14.90 -0.44 -9.14
C GLU A 114 16.15 0.15 -8.45
N GLN A 115 15.98 1.21 -7.66
CA GLN A 115 17.10 1.80 -6.94
C GLN A 115 17.67 0.84 -5.88
N LEU A 116 16.80 0.16 -5.12
CA LEU A 116 17.23 -0.86 -4.16
C LEU A 116 18.06 -1.94 -4.83
N GLN A 117 17.64 -2.42 -6.01
CA GLN A 117 18.37 -3.43 -6.76
C GLN A 117 19.72 -2.91 -7.25
N ALA A 118 19.79 -1.66 -7.73
CA ALA A 118 21.04 -1.05 -8.18
C ALA A 118 22.05 -0.87 -7.03
N LEU A 119 21.57 -0.51 -5.83
CA LEU A 119 22.40 -0.35 -4.64
C LEU A 119 22.87 -1.70 -4.08
N GLY A 120 21.95 -2.67 -4.00
CA GLY A 120 22.16 -3.94 -3.32
C GLY A 120 22.14 -3.81 -1.79
N PRO A 121 22.23 -4.94 -1.06
CA PRO A 121 22.10 -4.96 0.40
C PRO A 121 23.18 -4.15 1.14
N SER A 122 24.39 -4.07 0.59
CA SER A 122 25.54 -3.41 1.23
C SER A 122 25.51 -1.88 1.15
N ARG A 123 24.64 -1.30 0.32
CA ARG A 123 24.55 0.15 0.07
C ARG A 123 23.17 0.72 0.35
N LEU A 124 22.38 0.06 1.21
CA LEU A 124 21.03 0.51 1.54
C LEU A 124 20.99 1.92 2.15
N GLN A 125 22.03 2.30 2.89
CA GLN A 125 22.20 3.64 3.46
C GLN A 125 22.28 4.75 2.40
N GLU A 126 22.61 4.41 1.15
CA GLU A 126 22.68 5.34 0.01
C GLU A 126 21.33 5.47 -0.71
N PHE A 127 20.28 4.78 -0.25
CA PHE A 127 18.95 4.87 -0.84
C PHE A 127 18.41 6.30 -0.78
N ASP A 128 17.92 6.80 -1.92
CA ASP A 128 17.31 8.12 -2.01
C ASP A 128 15.91 8.07 -1.40
N ARG A 129 15.81 8.53 -0.16
CA ARG A 129 14.57 8.58 0.60
C ARG A 129 13.50 9.47 -0.04
N THR A 130 13.86 10.38 -0.94
CA THR A 130 12.87 11.19 -1.68
C THR A 130 12.04 10.37 -2.66
N LEU A 131 12.47 9.14 -3.01
CA LEU A 131 11.69 8.23 -3.85
C LEU A 131 10.53 7.55 -3.11
N VAL A 132 10.53 7.55 -1.78
CA VAL A 132 9.44 6.95 -1.01
C VAL A 132 8.15 7.72 -1.31
N PRO A 133 7.10 7.05 -1.82
CA PRO A 133 5.90 7.73 -2.26
C PRO A 133 5.12 8.33 -1.09
N THR A 134 4.32 9.34 -1.42
CA THR A 134 3.07 9.62 -0.72
C THR A 134 1.92 9.00 -1.51
N ILE A 135 0.84 8.65 -0.80
CA ILE A 135 -0.41 8.18 -1.39
C ILE A 135 -1.25 9.40 -1.75
N ASP A 136 -1.51 9.59 -3.05
CA ASP A 136 -2.53 10.52 -3.55
C ASP A 136 -3.92 9.92 -3.30
N TYR A 137 -4.77 10.68 -2.64
CA TYR A 137 -6.12 10.29 -2.27
C TYR A 137 -7.09 11.42 -2.60
N ARG A 138 -8.17 11.06 -3.28
CA ARG A 138 -9.28 11.95 -3.60
C ARG A 138 -10.56 11.26 -3.20
N GLU A 139 -11.40 11.92 -2.41
CA GLU A 139 -12.73 11.41 -2.13
C GLU A 139 -13.49 11.31 -3.45
N GLU A 140 -14.02 10.13 -3.74
CA GLU A 140 -15.00 10.00 -4.82
C GLU A 140 -16.26 10.70 -4.32
N GLU A 141 -16.56 11.87 -4.91
CA GLU A 141 -17.87 12.50 -4.73
C GLU A 141 -18.91 11.46 -5.12
N SER A 142 -19.69 11.00 -4.15
CA SER A 142 -20.97 10.37 -4.44
C SER A 142 -21.73 11.40 -5.26
N SER A 143 -21.83 11.19 -6.57
CA SER A 143 -22.80 11.88 -7.39
C SER A 143 -24.17 11.53 -6.81
N GLY A 144 -24.62 12.37 -5.89
CA GLY A 144 -25.99 12.37 -5.41
C GLY A 144 -26.87 12.57 -6.62
N ALA A 145 -27.61 11.53 -6.98
CA ALA A 145 -28.77 11.64 -7.84
C ALA A 145 -29.95 12.15 -7.02
#